data_AF-A0A3B0JBH5-F1
#
_entry.id   AF-A0A3B0JBH5-F1
#
_cell.length_a   1.000
_cell.length_b   1.000
_cell.length_c   1.000
_cell.angle_alpha   90.00
_cell.angle_beta   90.00
_cell.angle_gamma   90.00
#
_symmetry.space_group_name_H-M   'P 1'
#
loop_
_entity.id
_entity.type
_entity.pdbx_description
1 polymer ?
#
loop_
_entity_poly.entity_id
_entity_poly.type
_entity_poly.pdbx_seq_one_letter_code
_entity_poly.pdbx_strand_id
1 'polypeptide(L)'
;MSVTDLAGIQQLAMRQFIDNMMDASHHPAFNRYRQLLQSWIENPYFISQLGIESQQTTLTTLVESIPAQMVSGVTLSTMHDCPPDEIEAICRYILQDKKLNTFVKLNPTLLVYQRVIAILDNCGFDYIGLKEASFQHDLKLEQALAMLRRLMTLASEKQIGF
;
A
#
# COMPACT_ATOMS: atom_id res chain seq x y z
N MET A 1 -7.34 -10.67 15.28
CA MET A 1 -6.58 -9.44 15.62
C MET A 1 -6.87 -8.47 14.48
N SER A 2 -7.65 -7.42 14.71
CA SER A 2 -8.04 -6.51 13.61
C SER A 2 -6.93 -5.48 13.39
N VAL A 3 -6.67 -5.16 12.11
CA VAL A 3 -5.72 -4.12 11.67
C VAL A 3 -6.53 -2.89 11.23
N THR A 4 -7.57 -2.57 11.99
CA THR A 4 -8.58 -1.58 11.62
C THR A 4 -8.34 -0.22 12.27
N ASP A 5 -7.36 -0.14 13.17
CA ASP A 5 -6.98 1.04 13.93
C ASP A 5 -5.43 1.18 13.98
N LEU A 6 -4.95 2.30 14.49
CA LEU A 6 -3.53 2.58 14.62
C LEU A 6 -2.83 1.56 15.51
N ALA A 7 -3.46 1.12 16.60
CA ALA A 7 -2.90 0.13 17.51
C ALA A 7 -2.60 -1.19 16.78
N GLY A 8 -3.52 -1.63 15.91
CA GLY A 8 -3.36 -2.78 15.03
C GLY A 8 -2.20 -2.60 14.06
N ILE A 9 -2.07 -1.43 13.43
CA ILE A 9 -0.96 -1.10 12.53
C ILE A 9 0.40 -1.08 13.25
N GLN A 10 0.42 -0.67 14.52
CA GLN A 10 1.63 -0.60 15.34
C GLN A 10 2.04 -1.95 15.96
N GLN A 11 1.26 -3.02 15.75
CA GLN A 11 1.64 -4.36 16.21
C GLN A 11 2.96 -4.80 15.58
N LEU A 12 3.71 -5.64 16.31
CA LEU A 12 5.04 -6.09 15.90
C LEU A 12 5.02 -6.74 14.51
N ALA A 13 4.05 -7.61 14.24
CA ALA A 13 3.92 -8.30 12.96
C ALA A 13 3.70 -7.32 11.79
N MET A 14 2.85 -6.31 11.98
CA MET A 14 2.58 -5.31 10.94
C MET A 14 3.75 -4.34 10.75
N ARG A 15 4.39 -3.90 11.84
CA ARG A 15 5.61 -3.09 11.75
C ARG A 15 6.72 -3.83 11.01
N GLN A 16 6.99 -5.09 11.36
CA GLN A 16 7.99 -5.91 10.67
C GLN A 16 7.64 -6.10 9.20
N PHE A 17 6.36 -6.31 8.87
CA PHE A 17 5.92 -6.39 7.49
C PHE A 17 6.23 -5.10 6.71
N ILE A 18 5.85 -3.94 7.24
CA ILE A 18 6.12 -2.64 6.60
C ILE A 18 7.63 -2.40 6.48
N ASP A 19 8.39 -2.62 7.55
CA ASP A 19 9.84 -2.38 7.59
C ASP A 19 10.58 -3.26 6.58
N ASN A 20 10.22 -4.54 6.46
CA ASN A 20 10.82 -5.45 5.49
C ASN A 20 10.43 -5.12 4.04
N MET A 21 9.26 -4.54 3.80
CA MET A 21 8.87 -4.06 2.46
C MET A 21 9.64 -2.79 2.09
N MET A 22 9.90 -1.92 3.07
CA MET A 22 10.72 -0.72 2.88
C MET A 22 12.18 -1.05 2.62
N ASP A 23 12.76 -1.96 3.39
CA ASP A 23 14.14 -2.40 3.25
C ASP A 23 14.27 -3.90 3.50
N ALA A 24 14.48 -4.65 2.42
CA ALA A 24 14.61 -6.09 2.45
C ALA A 24 16.05 -6.58 2.69
N SER A 25 17.03 -5.69 2.93
CA SER A 25 18.46 -6.04 2.98
C SER A 25 18.78 -7.07 4.07
N HIS A 26 18.05 -7.03 5.18
CA HIS A 26 18.17 -7.96 6.29
C HIS A 26 17.19 -9.14 6.20
N HIS A 27 16.29 -9.14 5.22
CA HIS A 27 15.30 -10.21 5.08
C HIS A 27 15.94 -11.46 4.46
N PRO A 28 15.83 -12.65 5.11
CA PRO A 28 16.50 -13.87 4.62
C PRO A 28 16.13 -14.25 3.19
N ALA A 29 14.88 -13.98 2.78
CA ALA A 29 14.42 -14.28 1.43
C ALA A 29 15.11 -13.42 0.36
N PHE A 30 15.50 -12.18 0.66
CA PHE A 30 16.13 -11.29 -0.32
C PHE A 30 17.48 -11.86 -0.78
N ASN A 31 18.36 -12.18 0.18
CA ASN A 31 19.65 -12.78 -0.14
C ASN A 31 19.50 -14.16 -0.79
N ARG A 32 18.54 -14.97 -0.32
CA ARG A 32 18.23 -16.28 -0.94
C ARG A 32 17.83 -16.13 -2.41
N TYR A 33 16.95 -15.19 -2.75
CA TYR A 33 16.50 -15.02 -4.13
C TYR A 33 17.57 -14.45 -5.04
N ARG A 34 18.45 -13.56 -4.52
CA ARG A 34 19.63 -13.09 -5.28
C ARG A 34 20.60 -14.23 -5.57
N GLN A 35 20.91 -15.06 -4.57
CA GLN A 35 21.76 -16.25 -4.75
C GLN A 35 21.15 -17.24 -5.74
N LEU A 36 19.83 -17.47 -5.65
CA LEU A 36 19.13 -18.33 -6.59
C LEU A 36 19.26 -17.75 -8.01
N LEU A 37 18.93 -16.48 -8.22
CA LEU A 37 19.04 -15.83 -9.53
C LEU A 37 20.48 -15.89 -10.08
N GLN A 38 21.48 -15.65 -9.24
CA GLN A 38 22.89 -15.76 -9.60
C GLN A 38 23.25 -17.16 -10.11
N SER A 39 22.84 -18.21 -9.38
CA SER A 39 23.13 -19.60 -9.78
C SER A 39 22.49 -20.01 -11.11
N TRP A 40 21.36 -19.38 -11.47
CA TRP A 40 20.73 -19.60 -12.78
C TRP A 40 21.51 -18.88 -13.89
N ILE A 41 21.97 -17.65 -13.65
CA ILE A 41 22.78 -16.90 -14.61
C ILE A 41 24.14 -17.55 -14.84
N GLU A 42 24.72 -18.18 -13.82
CA GLU A 42 25.97 -18.93 -13.92
C GLU A 42 25.81 -20.30 -14.60
N ASN A 43 24.58 -20.81 -14.72
CA ASN A 43 24.32 -22.10 -15.34
C ASN A 43 24.41 -22.01 -16.87
N PRO A 44 25.42 -22.61 -17.52
CA PRO A 44 25.62 -22.48 -18.97
C PRO A 44 24.50 -23.13 -19.78
N TYR A 45 23.87 -24.19 -19.26
CA TYR A 45 22.72 -24.83 -19.90
C TYR A 45 21.50 -23.91 -19.91
N PHE A 46 21.24 -23.21 -18.79
CA PHE A 46 20.13 -22.27 -18.70
C PHE A 46 20.32 -21.07 -19.64
N ILE A 47 21.51 -20.47 -19.63
CA ILE A 47 21.84 -19.35 -20.50
C ILE A 47 21.73 -19.73 -21.98
N SER A 48 22.24 -20.90 -22.37
CA SER A 48 22.19 -21.35 -23.77
C SER A 48 20.79 -21.75 -24.23
N GLN A 49 19.97 -22.35 -23.36
CA GLN A 49 18.57 -22.63 -23.67
C GLN A 49 17.77 -21.35 -23.97
N LEU A 50 18.12 -20.23 -23.34
CA LEU A 50 17.48 -18.94 -23.57
C LEU A 50 18.13 -18.13 -24.71
N GLY A 51 19.31 -18.52 -25.19
CA GLY A 51 20.05 -17.80 -26.24
C GLY A 51 20.51 -16.39 -25.80
N ILE A 52 20.84 -16.22 -24.52
CA ILE A 52 21.19 -14.93 -23.90
C ILE A 52 22.66 -14.85 -23.45
N GLU A 53 23.55 -15.63 -24.06
CA GLU A 53 24.99 -15.69 -23.74
C GLU A 53 25.62 -14.30 -23.73
N SER A 54 25.30 -13.48 -24.74
CA SER A 54 25.81 -12.12 -24.86
C SER A 54 25.41 -11.18 -23.71
N GLN A 55 24.36 -11.51 -22.96
CA GLN A 55 23.80 -10.70 -21.89
C GLN A 55 24.24 -11.15 -20.50
N GLN A 56 24.98 -12.28 -20.40
CA GLN A 56 25.32 -12.90 -19.13
C GLN A 56 26.03 -11.93 -18.17
N THR A 57 27.02 -11.17 -18.66
CA THR A 57 27.71 -10.15 -17.85
C THR A 57 26.76 -9.09 -17.32
N THR A 58 25.86 -8.59 -18.17
CA THR A 58 24.84 -7.59 -17.79
C THR A 58 23.89 -8.14 -16.73
N LEU A 59 23.46 -9.41 -16.86
CA LEU A 59 22.59 -10.06 -15.90
C LEU A 59 23.26 -10.25 -14.54
N THR A 60 24.53 -10.64 -14.51
CA THR A 60 25.30 -10.73 -13.25
C THR A 60 25.36 -9.37 -12.54
N THR A 61 25.71 -8.30 -13.25
CA THR A 61 25.70 -6.93 -12.68
C THR A 61 24.29 -6.53 -12.21
N LEU A 62 23.25 -6.96 -12.92
CA LEU A 62 21.87 -6.69 -12.51
C LEU A 62 21.58 -7.30 -11.14
N VAL A 63 21.93 -8.57 -10.88
CA VAL A 63 21.75 -9.22 -9.56
C VAL A 63 22.45 -8.46 -8.44
N GLU A 64 23.65 -7.95 -8.70
CA GLU A 64 24.43 -7.15 -7.74
C GLU A 64 23.76 -5.81 -7.43
N SER A 65 23.10 -5.22 -8.42
CA SER A 65 22.47 -3.90 -8.35
C SER A 65 21.00 -3.88 -7.88
N ILE A 66 20.36 -5.03 -7.67
CA ILE A 66 18.96 -5.09 -7.19
C ILE A 66 18.85 -4.32 -5.86
N PRO A 67 18.06 -3.24 -5.80
CA PRO A 67 17.94 -2.45 -4.58
C PRO A 67 17.15 -3.24 -3.53
N ALA A 68 17.67 -3.24 -2.31
CA ALA A 68 16.93 -3.76 -1.15
C ALA A 68 15.76 -2.84 -0.76
N GLN A 69 15.85 -1.55 -1.10
CA GLN A 69 14.84 -0.54 -0.83
C GLN A 69 13.92 -0.39 -2.05
N MET A 70 12.80 -1.12 -2.04
CA MET A 70 11.91 -1.22 -3.20
C MET A 70 10.62 -0.41 -3.05
N VAL A 71 10.15 -0.19 -1.83
CA VAL A 71 8.87 0.46 -1.57
C VAL A 71 9.07 1.85 -1.01
N SER A 72 8.57 2.84 -1.74
CA SER A 72 8.57 4.25 -1.35
C SER A 72 7.17 4.78 -1.01
N GLY A 73 6.13 3.96 -1.11
CA GLY A 73 4.77 4.37 -0.81
C GLY A 73 3.82 3.25 -0.43
N VAL A 74 2.67 3.61 0.13
CA VAL A 74 1.63 2.70 0.59
C VAL A 74 0.26 3.23 0.23
N THR A 75 -0.67 2.32 -0.07
CA THR A 75 -2.09 2.64 -0.23
C THR A 75 -2.86 2.06 0.94
N LEU A 76 -3.51 2.93 1.71
CA LEU A 76 -4.36 2.59 2.83
C LEU A 76 -5.81 2.49 2.35
N SER A 77 -6.44 1.34 2.55
CA SER A 77 -7.88 1.20 2.35
C SER A 77 -8.60 1.45 3.67
N THR A 78 -9.53 2.40 3.70
CA THR A 78 -10.47 2.50 4.81
C THR A 78 -11.35 1.25 4.79
N MET A 79 -11.17 0.37 5.77
CA MET A 79 -12.07 -0.76 5.96
C MET A 79 -13.42 -0.23 6.48
N HIS A 80 -14.46 -1.05 6.36
CA HIS A 80 -15.73 -0.77 7.02
C HIS A 80 -15.47 -0.62 8.53
N ASP A 81 -16.17 0.34 9.15
CA ASP A 81 -16.13 0.60 10.60
C ASP A 81 -14.83 1.20 11.16
N CYS A 82 -13.89 1.67 10.32
CA CYS A 82 -12.73 2.44 10.79
C CYS A 82 -13.16 3.88 11.15
N PRO A 83 -13.02 4.31 12.41
CA PRO A 83 -13.38 5.67 12.82
C PRO A 83 -12.61 6.74 12.02
N PRO A 84 -13.23 7.89 11.70
CA PRO A 84 -12.57 9.01 11.00
C PRO A 84 -11.21 9.44 11.56
N ASP A 85 -11.11 9.48 12.89
CA ASP A 85 -9.92 9.82 13.65
C ASP A 85 -8.82 8.76 13.54
N GLU A 86 -9.19 7.48 13.50
CA GLU A 86 -8.25 6.38 13.24
C GLU A 86 -7.67 6.44 11.83
N ILE A 87 -8.47 6.80 10.82
CA ILE A 87 -7.98 6.97 9.44
C ILE A 87 -6.88 8.03 9.40
N GLU A 88 -7.11 9.20 10.02
CA GLU A 88 -6.10 10.27 10.06
C GLU A 88 -4.88 9.85 10.87
N ALA A 89 -5.07 9.18 12.01
CA ALA A 89 -3.98 8.73 12.88
C ALA A 89 -3.07 7.73 12.18
N ILE A 90 -3.63 6.77 11.44
CA ILE A 90 -2.86 5.82 10.63
C ILE A 90 -2.09 6.55 9.53
N CYS A 91 -2.74 7.45 8.78
CA CYS A 91 -2.06 8.21 7.73
C CYS A 91 -0.90 9.06 8.30
N ARG A 92 -1.10 9.69 9.45
CA ARG A 92 -0.05 10.46 10.14
C ARG A 92 1.12 9.57 10.54
N TYR A 93 0.87 8.41 11.12
CA TYR A 93 1.91 7.44 11.48
C TYR A 93 2.75 7.03 10.26
N ILE A 94 2.09 6.73 9.15
CA ILE A 94 2.80 6.36 7.92
C ILE A 94 3.65 7.53 7.39
N LEU A 95 3.11 8.75 7.36
CA LEU A 95 3.84 9.92 6.87
C LEU A 95 4.98 10.35 7.80
N GLN A 96 4.77 10.30 9.11
CA GLN A 96 5.72 10.82 10.11
C GLN A 96 6.76 9.79 10.52
N ASP A 97 6.32 8.58 10.87
CA ASP A 97 7.18 7.54 11.43
C ASP A 97 7.76 6.66 10.32
N LYS A 98 6.95 6.28 9.33
CA LYS A 98 7.39 5.43 8.21
C LYS A 98 7.95 6.21 7.02
N LYS A 99 7.64 7.51 6.90
CA LYS A 99 8.10 8.40 5.81
C LYS A 99 7.80 7.84 4.41
N LEU A 100 6.62 7.24 4.25
CA LEU A 100 6.17 6.69 2.97
C LEU A 100 5.19 7.63 2.26
N ASN A 101 5.31 7.74 0.94
CA ASN A 101 4.26 8.37 0.13
C ASN A 101 2.94 7.62 0.38
N THR A 102 1.86 8.33 0.69
CA THR A 102 0.66 7.68 1.23
C THR A 102 -0.58 8.00 0.43
N PHE A 103 -1.24 6.99 -0.12
CA PHE A 103 -2.55 7.14 -0.74
C PHE A 103 -3.62 6.63 0.21
N VAL A 104 -4.71 7.36 0.40
CA VAL A 104 -5.88 6.88 1.16
C VAL A 104 -7.07 6.68 0.23
N LYS A 105 -7.61 5.45 0.23
CA LYS A 105 -8.85 5.12 -0.48
C LYS A 105 -10.02 5.27 0.47
N LEU A 106 -10.86 6.27 0.23
CA LEU A 106 -12.08 6.54 0.99
C LEU A 106 -13.29 5.78 0.43
N ASN A 107 -14.27 5.49 1.29
CA ASN A 107 -15.44 4.71 0.91
C ASN A 107 -16.45 5.52 0.08
N PRO A 108 -17.22 4.86 -0.83
CA PRO A 108 -18.28 5.50 -1.60
C PRO A 108 -19.40 6.13 -0.75
N THR A 109 -19.48 5.82 0.54
CA THR A 109 -20.46 6.39 1.47
C THR A 109 -20.41 7.91 1.56
N LEU A 110 -19.28 8.51 1.17
CA LEU A 110 -19.13 9.97 0.98
C LEU A 110 -20.11 10.57 -0.03
N LEU A 111 -20.61 9.78 -0.98
CA LEU A 111 -21.56 10.25 -1.99
C LEU A 111 -23.02 10.25 -1.52
N VAL A 112 -23.30 9.80 -0.29
CA VAL A 112 -24.64 9.56 0.29
C VAL A 112 -25.41 8.41 -0.35
N TYR A 113 -26.34 7.82 0.43
CA TYR A 113 -27.05 6.59 0.07
C TYR A 113 -27.75 6.65 -1.28
N GLN A 114 -28.58 7.68 -1.49
CA GLN A 114 -29.39 7.84 -2.70
C GLN A 114 -28.54 7.91 -3.97
N ARG A 115 -27.38 8.59 -3.90
CA ARG A 115 -26.49 8.71 -5.05
C ARG A 115 -25.80 7.40 -5.37
N VAL A 116 -25.36 6.67 -4.34
CA VAL A 116 -24.69 5.37 -4.54
C VAL A 116 -25.65 4.35 -5.14
N ILE A 117 -26.88 4.24 -4.63
CA ILE A 117 -27.90 3.35 -5.21
C ILE A 117 -28.20 3.74 -6.67
N ALA A 118 -28.42 5.02 -6.95
CA ALA A 118 -28.67 5.46 -8.33
C ALA A 118 -27.49 5.16 -9.27
N ILE A 119 -26.23 5.22 -8.80
CA ILE A 119 -25.07 4.82 -9.61
C ILE A 119 -25.07 3.32 -9.86
N LEU A 120 -25.37 2.51 -8.83
CA LEU A 120 -25.45 1.05 -8.97
C LEU A 120 -26.56 0.66 -9.96
N ASP A 121 -27.76 1.21 -9.83
CA ASP A 121 -28.89 0.95 -10.72
C ASP A 121 -28.55 1.28 -12.18
N ASN A 122 -27.97 2.46 -12.42
CA ASN A 122 -27.58 2.89 -13.77
C ASN A 122 -26.46 2.04 -14.39
N CYS A 123 -25.65 1.39 -13.56
CA CYS A 123 -24.60 0.47 -13.99
C CYS A 123 -25.09 -0.98 -14.15
N GLY A 124 -26.38 -1.26 -13.94
CA GLY A 124 -26.95 -2.61 -14.01
C GLY A 124 -26.69 -3.47 -12.77
N PHE A 125 -26.43 -2.84 -11.63
CA PHE A 125 -26.19 -3.49 -10.33
C PHE A 125 -27.36 -3.28 -9.33
N ASP A 126 -28.58 -3.17 -9.84
CA ASP A 126 -29.83 -2.97 -9.08
C ASP A 126 -30.16 -4.10 -8.08
N TYR A 127 -29.54 -5.26 -8.25
CA TYR A 127 -29.63 -6.38 -7.30
C TYR A 127 -28.80 -6.18 -6.03
N ILE A 128 -27.92 -5.18 -5.96
CA ILE A 128 -27.06 -4.94 -4.79
C ILE A 128 -27.81 -4.09 -3.75
N GLY A 129 -28.24 -4.75 -2.66
CA GLY A 129 -28.81 -4.07 -1.51
C GLY A 129 -27.73 -3.46 -0.60
N LEU A 130 -27.79 -2.15 -0.36
CA LEU A 130 -26.96 -1.46 0.64
C LEU A 130 -27.77 -1.11 1.89
N LYS A 131 -27.09 -1.11 3.05
CA LYS A 131 -27.68 -0.67 4.33
C LYS A 131 -27.51 0.84 4.47
N GLU A 132 -28.62 1.59 4.48
CA GLU A 132 -28.59 3.05 4.65
C GLU A 132 -27.91 3.48 5.95
N ALA A 133 -28.07 2.71 7.03
CA ALA A 133 -27.42 2.97 8.31
C ALA A 133 -25.89 3.06 8.22
N SER A 134 -25.25 2.31 7.33
CA SER A 134 -23.78 2.38 7.14
C SER A 134 -23.31 3.76 6.70
N PHE A 135 -24.13 4.51 5.97
CA PHE A 135 -23.82 5.87 5.53
C PHE A 135 -23.91 6.89 6.66
N GLN A 136 -24.62 6.59 7.75
CA GLN A 136 -24.77 7.47 8.90
C GLN A 136 -23.56 7.41 9.84
N HIS A 137 -22.95 6.23 9.99
CA HIS A 137 -21.79 6.04 10.87
C HIS A 137 -20.45 6.37 10.21
N ASP A 138 -20.36 6.25 8.89
CA ASP A 138 -19.13 6.52 8.14
C ASP A 138 -18.74 8.01 8.10
N LEU A 139 -17.45 8.23 7.79
CA LEU A 139 -16.83 9.53 7.52
C LEU A 139 -17.69 10.40 6.59
N LYS A 140 -17.91 11.66 6.98
CA LYS A 140 -18.67 12.63 6.19
C LYS A 140 -17.76 13.39 5.23
N LEU A 141 -18.33 13.88 4.13
CA LEU A 141 -17.59 14.63 3.10
C LEU A 141 -16.80 15.81 3.67
N GLU A 142 -17.43 16.68 4.47
CA GLU A 142 -16.75 17.84 5.05
C GLU A 142 -15.60 17.42 6.00
N GLN A 143 -15.81 16.37 6.79
CA GLN A 143 -14.78 15.81 7.67
C GLN A 143 -13.62 15.23 6.85
N ALA A 144 -13.93 14.49 5.76
CA ALA A 144 -12.95 13.92 4.85
C ALA A 144 -12.10 15.02 4.21
N LEU A 145 -12.72 16.08 3.66
CA LEU A 145 -12.00 17.19 3.05
C LEU A 145 -11.10 17.91 4.05
N ALA A 146 -11.57 18.13 5.28
CA ALA A 146 -10.76 18.74 6.33
C ALA A 146 -9.55 17.86 6.73
N MET A 147 -9.76 16.55 6.86
CA MET A 147 -8.72 15.56 7.12
C MET A 147 -7.68 15.53 5.99
N LEU A 148 -8.12 15.41 4.74
CA LEU A 148 -7.24 15.36 3.57
C LEU A 148 -6.35 16.61 3.49
N ARG A 149 -6.90 17.81 3.73
CA ARG A 149 -6.10 19.05 3.78
C ARG A 149 -5.00 18.99 4.84
N ARG A 150 -5.30 18.52 6.05
CA ARG A 150 -4.29 18.36 7.12
C ARG A 150 -3.20 17.36 6.74
N LEU A 151 -3.57 16.25 6.10
CA LEU A 151 -2.63 15.20 5.68
C LEU A 151 -1.74 15.67 4.51
N MET A 152 -2.30 16.39 3.53
CA MET A 152 -1.54 17.01 2.45
C MET A 152 -0.52 18.03 2.97
N THR A 153 -0.92 18.89 3.93
CA THR A 153 0.00 19.81 4.59
C THR A 153 1.13 19.06 5.30
N LEU A 154 0.80 18.02 6.06
CA LEU A 154 1.80 17.21 6.76
C LEU A 154 2.77 16.52 5.78
N ALA A 155 2.26 15.96 4.68
CA ALA A 155 3.10 15.33 3.67
C ALA A 155 4.07 16.34 3.03
N SER A 156 3.59 17.55 2.73
CA SER A 156 4.42 18.66 2.25
C SER A 156 5.52 19.04 3.24
N GLU A 157 5.22 19.12 4.55
CA GLU A 157 6.22 19.39 5.60
C GLU A 157 7.28 18.28 5.69
N LYS A 158 6.90 17.03 5.41
CA LYS A 158 7.79 15.86 5.37
C LYS A 158 8.47 15.66 4.02
N GLN A 159 8.18 16.49 3.02
CA GLN A 159 8.72 16.40 1.66
C GLN A 159 8.42 15.05 0.98
N ILE A 160 7.22 14.50 1.22
CA ILE A 160 6.71 13.27 0.60
C ILE A 160 5.30 13.51 0.06
N GLY A 161 4.83 12.61 -0.80
CA GLY A 161 3.52 12.68 -1.45
C GLY A 161 2.39 12.12 -0.60
N PHE A 162 1.21 12.73 -0.76
CA PHE A 162 -0.08 12.24 -0.27
C PHE A 162 -1.15 12.49 -1.33
#